data_AF-A0A2T4A8N8-F1
#
_entry.id   AF-A0A2T4A8N8-F1
#
_cell.length_a   1.000
_cell.length_b   1.000
_cell.length_c   1.000
_cell.angle_alpha   90.00
_cell.angle_beta   90.00
_cell.angle_gamma   90.00
#
_symmetry.space_group_name_H-M   'P 1'
#
loop_
_entity.id
_entity.type
_entity.pdbx_description
1 polymer ?
#
loop_
_entity_poly.entity_id
_entity_poly.type
_entity_poly.pdbx_seq_one_letter_code
_entity_poly.pdbx_strand_id
1 'polypeptide(L)'
;MAHELCHCLGLDHCTYFACAMQGCGSVDEAQRQPPYVCPVCLEKLCSAIGEGVVDGWEDEGMRARFVRERYEALRRVCGRWGDANVSRMFAGYKAWLDAVIERGSRKVVIVID
;
A
#
# COMPACT_ATOMS: atom_id res chain seq x y z
N MET A 1 -11.01 9.16 6.07
CA MET A 1 -11.48 8.12 7.03
C MET A 1 -10.41 7.10 7.37
N ALA A 2 -9.80 6.39 6.40
CA ALA A 2 -8.75 5.40 6.71
C ALA A 2 -7.50 5.98 7.42
N HIS A 3 -7.15 7.23 7.13
CA HIS A 3 -6.05 7.98 7.75
C HIS A 3 -6.15 8.01 9.28
N GLU A 4 -7.26 8.55 9.81
CA GLU A 4 -7.49 8.64 11.26
C GLU A 4 -7.54 7.27 11.95
N LEU A 5 -8.06 6.25 11.25
CA LEU A 5 -8.08 4.87 11.74
C LEU A 5 -6.66 4.31 11.93
N CYS A 6 -5.74 4.68 11.05
CA CYS A 6 -4.33 4.31 11.21
C CYS A 6 -3.67 5.08 12.37
N HIS A 7 -4.06 6.33 12.65
CA HIS A 7 -3.63 7.02 13.87
C HIS A 7 -4.10 6.31 15.14
N CYS A 8 -5.32 5.77 15.17
CA CYS A 8 -5.79 4.93 16.29
C CYS A 8 -4.94 3.67 16.51
N LEU A 9 -4.22 3.22 15.47
CA LEU A 9 -3.28 2.08 15.51
C LEU A 9 -1.82 2.52 15.70
N GLY A 10 -1.58 3.79 16.06
CA GLY A 10 -0.25 4.31 16.41
C GLY A 10 0.63 4.68 15.22
N LEU A 11 0.07 4.82 14.00
CA LEU A 11 0.84 5.28 12.85
C LEU A 11 0.83 6.82 12.80
N ASP A 12 2.01 7.44 12.79
CA ASP A 12 2.17 8.85 12.44
C ASP A 12 2.07 9.10 10.92
N HIS A 13 2.07 10.38 10.55
CA HIS A 13 2.18 10.78 9.15
C HIS A 13 3.40 10.15 8.46
N CYS A 14 3.24 9.78 7.20
CA CYS A 14 4.24 9.12 6.37
C CYS A 14 4.86 10.09 5.37
N THR A 15 6.19 10.06 5.27
CA THR A 15 6.99 10.87 4.31
C THR A 15 7.76 10.02 3.31
N TYR A 16 7.68 8.68 3.38
CA TYR A 16 8.52 7.77 2.59
C TYR A 16 8.08 7.63 1.14
N PHE A 17 6.78 7.40 0.91
CA PHE A 17 6.21 7.13 -0.41
C PHE A 17 4.78 7.70 -0.48
N ALA A 18 4.18 7.65 -1.68
CA ALA A 18 2.75 7.92 -1.82
C ALA A 18 1.94 7.02 -0.87
N CYS A 19 1.22 7.63 0.06
CA CYS A 19 0.58 6.92 1.17
C CYS A 19 -0.67 7.66 1.64
N ALA A 20 -1.71 6.91 1.99
CA ALA A 20 -2.89 7.44 2.69
C ALA A 20 -2.58 8.03 4.07
N MET A 21 -1.36 7.82 4.59
CA MET A 21 -0.86 8.44 5.82
C MET A 21 -0.03 9.69 5.56
N GLN A 22 0.04 10.22 4.34
CA GLN A 22 0.71 11.50 4.14
C GLN A 22 -0.01 12.60 4.92
N GLY A 23 0.75 13.46 5.61
CA GLY A 23 0.17 14.66 6.21
C GLY A 23 -0.34 15.60 5.11
N CYS A 24 -1.45 16.30 5.38
CA CYS A 24 -2.02 17.31 4.49
C CYS A 24 -2.33 18.60 5.26
N GLY A 25 -2.04 19.75 4.65
CA GLY A 25 -2.42 21.07 5.16
C GLY A 25 -3.68 21.63 4.50
N SER A 26 -4.23 20.95 3.48
CA SER A 26 -5.43 21.39 2.77
C SER A 26 -6.29 20.22 2.28
N VAL A 27 -7.56 20.50 1.96
CA VAL A 27 -8.49 19.53 1.37
C VAL A 27 -7.98 19.02 0.01
N ASP A 28 -7.40 19.90 -0.80
CA ASP A 28 -6.86 19.54 -2.11
C ASP A 28 -5.69 18.55 -2.00
N GLU A 29 -4.82 18.73 -1.01
CA GLU A 29 -3.75 17.79 -0.72
C GLU A 29 -4.30 16.44 -0.23
N ALA A 30 -5.31 16.46 0.64
CA ALA A 30 -5.97 15.24 1.12
C ALA A 30 -6.61 14.44 -0.04
N GLN A 31 -7.22 15.12 -1.01
CA GLN A 31 -7.84 14.48 -2.18
C GLN A 31 -6.83 13.85 -3.15
N ARG A 32 -5.55 14.27 -3.12
CA ARG A 32 -4.47 13.72 -3.94
C ARG A 32 -3.77 12.51 -3.32
N GLN A 33 -4.14 12.12 -2.11
CA GLN A 33 -3.54 10.96 -1.46
C GLN A 33 -4.01 9.66 -2.14
N PRO A 34 -3.15 8.64 -2.25
CA PRO A 34 -3.56 7.37 -2.82
C PRO A 34 -4.54 6.63 -1.91
N PRO A 35 -5.37 5.72 -2.46
CA PRO A 35 -6.34 4.93 -1.70
C PRO A 35 -5.68 3.75 -0.93
N TYR A 36 -4.38 3.81 -0.66
CA TYR A 36 -3.62 2.75 -0.01
C TYR A 36 -2.54 3.31 0.90
N VAL A 37 -2.16 2.53 1.91
CA VAL A 37 -0.90 2.73 2.63
C VAL A 37 0.28 2.17 1.82
N CYS A 38 1.42 2.86 1.88
CA CYS A 38 2.68 2.41 1.27
C CYS A 38 3.25 1.17 1.97
N PRO A 39 4.27 0.49 1.42
CA PRO A 39 4.83 -0.73 2.01
C PRO A 39 5.30 -0.55 3.45
N VAL A 40 5.90 0.61 3.79
CA VAL A 40 6.35 0.91 5.16
C VAL A 40 5.19 0.96 6.14
N CYS A 41 4.13 1.70 5.79
CA CYS A 41 2.94 1.79 6.65
C CYS A 41 2.13 0.49 6.65
N LEU A 42 2.17 -0.29 5.56
CA LEU A 42 1.56 -1.61 5.52
C LEU A 42 2.24 -2.55 6.52
N GLU A 43 3.58 -2.58 6.56
CA GLU A 43 4.29 -3.39 7.56
C GLU A 43 3.96 -2.96 8.99
N LYS A 44 3.93 -1.64 9.27
CA LYS A 44 3.50 -1.13 10.59
C LYS A 44 2.10 -1.59 10.96
N LEU A 45 1.15 -1.47 10.03
CA LEU A 45 -0.23 -1.91 10.24
C LEU A 45 -0.30 -3.43 10.47
N CYS A 46 0.39 -4.20 9.65
CA CYS A 46 0.48 -5.64 9.77
C CYS A 46 1.15 -6.10 11.08
N SER A 47 2.14 -5.37 11.59
CA SER A 47 2.71 -5.63 12.92
C SER A 47 1.70 -5.37 14.04
N ALA A 48 0.79 -4.41 13.88
CA ALA A 48 -0.21 -4.08 14.89
C ALA A 48 -1.38 -5.08 14.91
N ILE A 49 -1.82 -5.58 13.75
CA ILE A 49 -3.08 -6.35 13.64
C ILE A 49 -3.01 -7.62 12.79
N GLY A 50 -1.86 -8.00 12.25
CA GLY A 50 -1.74 -9.06 11.23
C GLY A 50 -2.29 -10.42 11.66
N GLU A 51 -2.03 -10.84 12.90
CA GLU A 51 -2.56 -12.09 13.49
C GLU A 51 -4.09 -12.15 13.52
N GLY A 52 -4.76 -11.00 13.58
CA GLY A 52 -6.23 -10.92 13.56
C GLY A 52 -6.84 -10.86 12.15
N VAL A 53 -6.02 -10.85 11.10
CA VAL A 53 -6.49 -10.67 9.71
C VAL A 53 -6.47 -11.96 8.92
N VAL A 54 -5.44 -12.80 9.08
CA VAL A 54 -5.36 -14.13 8.47
C VAL A 54 -4.71 -15.13 9.43
N ASP A 55 -5.20 -16.36 9.42
CA ASP A 55 -4.62 -17.45 10.20
C ASP A 55 -3.18 -17.75 9.75
N GLY A 56 -2.30 -18.05 10.71
CA GLY A 56 -0.90 -18.36 10.42
C GLY A 56 -0.08 -17.15 9.99
N TRP A 57 -0.37 -15.95 10.53
CA TRP A 57 0.36 -14.73 10.21
C TRP A 57 1.88 -14.82 10.41
N GLU A 58 2.37 -15.67 11.31
CA GLU A 58 3.82 -15.85 11.50
C GLU A 58 4.50 -16.55 10.31
N ASP A 59 3.76 -17.28 9.48
CA ASP A 59 4.29 -17.90 8.27
C ASP A 59 4.62 -16.83 7.22
N GLU A 60 5.90 -16.76 6.84
CA GLU A 60 6.38 -15.78 5.86
C GLU A 60 5.68 -15.92 4.51
N GLY A 61 5.38 -17.16 4.09
CA GLY A 61 4.65 -17.45 2.87
C GLY A 61 3.21 -16.92 2.89
N MET A 62 2.53 -17.04 4.03
CA MET A 62 1.20 -16.50 4.29
C MET A 62 1.20 -14.98 4.23
N ARG A 63 2.15 -14.33 4.93
CA ARG A 63 2.32 -12.87 4.90
C ARG A 63 2.54 -12.38 3.47
N ALA A 64 3.49 -12.99 2.76
CA ALA A 64 3.82 -12.62 1.39
C ALA A 64 2.63 -12.77 0.45
N ARG A 65 1.86 -13.86 0.59
CA ARG A 65 0.62 -14.09 -0.17
C ARG A 65 -0.42 -13.01 0.13
N PHE A 66 -0.69 -12.73 1.40
CA PHE A 66 -1.65 -11.71 1.82
C PHE A 66 -1.30 -10.33 1.24
N VAL A 67 -0.04 -9.91 1.39
CA VAL A 67 0.44 -8.62 0.88
C VAL A 67 0.28 -8.54 -0.64
N ARG A 68 0.64 -9.61 -1.38
CA ARG A 68 0.49 -9.66 -2.84
C ARG A 68 -0.97 -9.58 -3.26
N GLU A 69 -1.85 -10.40 -2.68
CA GLU A 69 -3.28 -10.42 -3.01
C GLU A 69 -3.96 -9.08 -2.73
N ARG A 70 -3.57 -8.41 -1.63
CA ARG A 70 -3.99 -7.04 -1.33
C ARG A 70 -3.59 -6.06 -2.43
N TYR A 71 -2.31 -6.05 -2.85
CA TYR A 71 -1.86 -5.15 -3.91
C TYR A 71 -2.55 -5.45 -5.25
N GLU A 72 -2.75 -6.71 -5.59
CA GLU A 72 -3.48 -7.11 -6.79
C GLU A 72 -4.95 -6.64 -6.75
N ALA A 73 -5.60 -6.70 -5.60
CA ALA A 73 -6.96 -6.18 -5.42
C ALA A 73 -7.03 -4.66 -5.62
N LEU A 74 -6.13 -3.91 -4.98
CA LEU A 74 -6.01 -2.46 -5.16
C LEU A 74 -5.74 -2.10 -6.63
N ARG A 75 -4.85 -2.85 -7.28
CA ARG A 75 -4.49 -2.66 -8.69
C ARG A 75 -5.70 -2.85 -9.59
N ARG A 76 -6.51 -3.89 -9.34
CA ARG A 76 -7.77 -4.12 -10.08
C ARG A 76 -8.74 -2.96 -9.93
N VAL A 77 -8.91 -2.42 -8.71
CA VAL A 77 -9.78 -1.25 -8.47
C VAL A 77 -9.25 -0.02 -9.21
N CYS A 78 -7.94 0.27 -9.09
CA CYS A 78 -7.33 1.40 -9.80
C CYS A 78 -7.45 1.24 -11.32
N GLY A 79 -7.38 0.01 -11.84
CA GLY A 79 -7.57 -0.27 -13.27
C GLY A 79 -8.99 0.00 -13.79
N ARG A 80 -10.03 -0.14 -12.97
CA ARG A 80 -11.41 0.20 -13.38
C ARG A 80 -11.58 1.68 -13.69
N TRP A 81 -10.82 2.53 -13.02
CA TRP A 81 -10.86 3.98 -13.16
C TRP A 81 -9.58 4.55 -13.79
N GLY A 82 -8.71 3.66 -14.30
CA GLY A 82 -7.35 3.98 -14.69
C GLY A 82 -7.19 4.52 -16.10
N ASP A 83 -8.29 4.70 -16.84
CA ASP A 83 -8.26 5.48 -18.08
C ASP A 83 -7.85 6.92 -17.73
N ALA A 84 -6.76 7.39 -18.31
CA ALA A 84 -6.22 8.73 -18.04
C ALA A 84 -7.19 9.85 -18.46
N ASN A 85 -8.15 9.56 -19.33
CA ASN A 85 -9.22 10.48 -19.72
C ASN A 85 -10.36 10.53 -18.69
N VAL A 86 -10.44 9.54 -17.80
CA VAL A 86 -11.43 9.46 -16.69
C VAL A 86 -10.80 9.92 -15.38
N SER A 87 -9.60 9.42 -15.05
CA SER A 87 -8.85 9.86 -13.88
C SER A 87 -7.35 9.62 -14.01
N ARG A 88 -6.60 10.71 -14.12
CA ARG A 88 -5.13 10.68 -14.08
C ARG A 88 -4.58 10.14 -12.76
N MET A 89 -5.32 10.30 -11.66
CA MET A 89 -4.90 9.82 -10.34
C MET A 89 -4.88 8.29 -10.28
N PHE A 90 -5.98 7.64 -10.67
CA PHE A 90 -6.05 6.17 -10.65
C PHE A 90 -5.09 5.52 -11.66
N ALA A 91 -4.82 6.17 -12.79
CA ALA A 91 -3.78 5.75 -13.73
C ALA A 91 -2.40 5.70 -13.05
N GLY A 92 -2.02 6.76 -12.34
CA GLY A 92 -0.76 6.84 -11.59
C GLY A 92 -0.68 5.81 -10.45
N TYR A 93 -1.77 5.67 -9.69
CA TYR A 93 -1.84 4.69 -8.60
C TYR A 93 -1.70 3.25 -9.09
N LYS A 94 -2.34 2.90 -10.21
CA LYS A 94 -2.18 1.60 -10.85
C LYS A 94 -0.73 1.37 -11.28
N ALA A 95 -0.11 2.36 -11.94
CA ALA A 95 1.28 2.23 -12.40
C ALA A 95 2.26 2.00 -11.23
N TRP A 96 2.06 2.67 -10.10
CA TRP A 96 2.84 2.40 -8.89
C TRP A 96 2.60 0.98 -8.36
N LEU A 97 1.35 0.52 -8.29
CA LEU A 97 1.01 -0.83 -7.85
C LEU A 97 1.61 -1.91 -8.76
N ASP A 98 1.60 -1.69 -10.08
CA ASP A 98 2.27 -2.55 -11.06
C ASP A 98 3.76 -2.72 -10.70
N ALA A 99 4.47 -1.61 -10.47
CA ALA A 99 5.89 -1.61 -10.15
C ALA A 99 6.19 -2.29 -8.80
N VAL A 100 5.35 -2.08 -7.78
CA VAL A 100 5.52 -2.70 -6.45
C VAL A 100 5.33 -4.22 -6.52
N ILE A 101 4.30 -4.69 -7.23
CA ILE A 101 4.03 -6.12 -7.40
C ILE A 101 5.17 -6.80 -8.19
N GLU A 102 5.66 -6.15 -9.26
CA GLU A 102 6.78 -6.67 -10.06
C GLU A 102 8.06 -6.77 -9.22
N ARG A 103 8.40 -5.73 -8.46
CA ARG A 103 9.59 -5.70 -7.59
C ARG A 103 9.51 -6.73 -6.48
N GLY A 104 8.35 -6.90 -5.85
CA GLY A 104 8.14 -7.92 -4.80
C GLY A 104 8.27 -9.36 -5.31
N SER A 105 8.17 -9.58 -6.62
CA SER A 105 8.36 -10.88 -7.26
C SER A 105 9.82 -11.19 -7.60
N ARG A 106 10.72 -10.18 -7.54
CA ARG A 106 12.16 -10.38 -7.77
C ARG A 106 12.85 -10.73 -6.46
N LYS A 107 13.37 -11.95 -6.34
CA LYS A 107 14.37 -12.26 -5.31
C LYS A 107 15.59 -11.38 -5.55
N VAL A 108 15.90 -10.47 -4.63
CA VAL A 108 17.20 -9.79 -4.61
C VAL A 108 18.21 -10.80 -4.09
N VAL A 109 18.94 -11.45 -5.00
CA VAL A 109 20.13 -12.23 -4.63
C VAL A 109 21.26 -11.23 -4.50
N ILE A 110 21.59 -10.83 -3.27
CA ILE A 110 22.84 -10.12 -3.00
C ILE A 110 23.94 -11.17 -3.09
N VAL A 111 24.65 -11.20 -4.22
CA VAL A 111 25.91 -11.93 -4.32
C VAL A 111 26.94 -11.06 -3.59
N ILE A 112 27.42 -11.57 -2.46
CA ILE A 112 28.58 -10.99 -1.76
C ILE A 112 29.77 -11.82 -2.25
N ASP A 113 30.63 -11.22 -3.08
CA ASP A 113 31.95 -11.75 -3.44
C ASP A 113 32.95 -11.49 -2.30
#